data_AF-A0A8J4TI07-F1
#
_entry.id   AF-A0A8J4TI07-F1
#
_cell.length_a   1.000
_cell.length_b   1.000
_cell.length_c   1.000
_cell.angle_alpha   90.00
_cell.angle_beta   90.00
_cell.angle_gamma   90.00
#
_symmetry.space_group_name_H-M   'P 1'
#
loop_
_entity.id
_entity.type
_entity.pdbx_description
1 polymer ?
#
loop_
_entity_poly.entity_id
_entity_poly.type
_entity_poly.pdbx_seq_one_letter_code
_entity_poly.pdbx_strand_id
1 'polypeptide(L)' 'KPKPELTPSLTGDVLTGNSVTLTCTLILQSNVWKFYWKKDTNSTEIEMAANSDNSSSYYNITPVSVSDG' A
#
# COMPACT_ATOMS: atom_id res chain seq x y z
N LYS A 1 -14.06 -12.89 -6.46
CA LYS A 1 -12.67 -12.36 -6.61
C LYS A 1 -12.05 -12.31 -5.23
N PRO A 2 -10.77 -12.69 -5.07
CA PRO A 2 -10.12 -12.53 -3.78
C PRO A 2 -10.04 -11.04 -3.43
N LYS A 3 -10.20 -10.73 -2.15
CA LYS A 3 -10.15 -9.36 -1.64
C LYS A 3 -8.81 -9.16 -0.93
N PRO A 4 -7.96 -8.22 -1.38
CA PRO A 4 -6.75 -7.89 -0.65
C PRO A 4 -7.09 -7.16 0.66
N GLU A 5 -6.23 -7.30 1.65
CA GLU A 5 -6.26 -6.55 2.90
C GLU A 5 -5.21 -5.44 2.86
N LEU A 6 -5.64 -4.21 3.17
CA LEU A 6 -4.76 -3.05 3.24
C LEU A 6 -4.59 -2.65 4.70
N THR A 7 -3.34 -2.61 5.16
CA THR A 7 -2.98 -2.33 6.56
C THR A 7 -1.92 -1.23 6.64
N PRO A 8 -2.15 -0.17 7.43
CA PRO A 8 -1.13 0.85 7.68
C PRO A 8 -0.19 0.43 8.82
N SER A 9 1.05 0.92 8.77
CA SER A 9 2.05 0.71 9.84
C SER A 9 1.75 1.50 11.11
N LEU A 10 0.96 2.57 11.01
CA LEU A 10 0.48 3.38 12.13
C LEU A 10 -1.04 3.26 12.24
N THR A 11 -1.55 3.35 13.46
CA THR A 11 -3.00 3.35 13.75
C THR A 11 -3.40 4.71 14.32
N GLY A 12 -4.61 5.17 13.98
CA GLY A 12 -5.12 6.49 14.38
C GLY A 12 -4.64 7.62 13.48
N ASP A 13 -4.71 8.85 14.00
CA ASP A 13 -4.38 10.05 13.24
C ASP A 13 -2.88 10.14 12.95
N VAL A 14 -2.54 10.38 11.68
CA VAL A 14 -1.16 10.53 11.22
C VAL A 14 -0.85 12.00 11.04
N LEU A 15 0.17 12.50 11.75
CA LEU A 15 0.62 13.88 11.61
C LEU A 15 1.47 14.06 10.35
N THR A 16 1.40 15.25 9.75
CA THR A 16 2.31 15.65 8.67
C THR A 16 3.76 15.56 9.12
N GLY A 17 4.64 15.09 8.23
CA GLY A 17 6.03 14.80 8.55
C GLY A 17 6.30 13.36 9.01
N ASN A 18 5.26 12.60 9.38
CA ASN A 18 5.41 11.19 9.75
C ASN A 18 5.84 10.34 8.56
N SER A 19 6.33 9.14 8.87
CA SER A 19 6.59 8.06 7.92
C SER A 19 5.53 6.98 8.11
N VAL A 20 4.79 6.66 7.05
CA VAL A 20 3.79 5.58 7.08
C VAL A 20 4.09 4.61 5.96
N THR A 21 4.05 3.33 6.29
CA THR A 21 4.08 2.25 5.30
C THR A 21 2.69 1.63 5.22
N LEU A 22 2.15 1.55 4.01
CA LEU A 22 0.94 0.77 3.72
C LEU A 22 1.37 -0.60 3.22
N THR A 23 0.75 -1.65 3.74
CA THR A 23 0.95 -3.04 3.33
C THR A 23 -0.33 -3.56 2.73
N CYS A 24 -0.27 -4.00 1.48
CA CYS A 24 -1.36 -4.67 0.78
C CYS A 24 -1.03 -6.16 0.72
N THR A 25 -1.85 -7.00 1.34
CA THR A 25 -1.65 -8.45 1.43
C THR A 25 -2.80 -9.20 0.76
N LEU A 26 -2.46 -10.20 -0.03
CA LEU A 26 -3.35 -11.04 -0.79
C LEU A 26 -2.89 -12.50 -0.67
N ILE A 27 -3.47 -13.23 0.27
CA ILE A 27 -3.08 -14.62 0.55
C ILE A 27 -3.80 -15.55 -0.43
N LEU A 28 -3.13 -15.95 -1.51
CA LEU A 28 -3.55 -17.07 -2.36
C LEU A 28 -2.39 -18.01 -2.63
N GLN A 29 -2.68 -19.30 -2.57
CA GLN A 29 -1.68 -20.37 -2.54
C GLN A 29 -0.93 -20.60 -3.88
N SER A 30 -1.30 -19.93 -4.99
CA SER A 30 -0.90 -20.44 -6.31
C SER A 30 -0.59 -19.40 -7.40
N ASN A 31 -0.73 -18.09 -7.17
CA ASN A 31 -0.65 -17.11 -8.27
C ASN A 31 0.34 -15.98 -7.98
N VAL A 32 1.11 -15.61 -8.99
CA VAL A 32 1.93 -14.40 -9.06
C VAL A 32 0.99 -13.21 -9.30
N TRP A 33 1.01 -12.22 -8.41
CA TRP A 33 0.15 -11.03 -8.49
C TRP A 33 0.94 -9.80 -8.90
N LYS A 34 0.20 -8.80 -9.37
CA LYS A 34 0.69 -7.43 -9.54
C LYS A 34 -0.12 -6.54 -8.63
N PHE A 35 0.56 -5.69 -7.88
CA PHE A 35 -0.06 -4.74 -7.00
C PHE A 35 0.02 -3.35 -7.62
N TYR A 36 -1.12 -2.65 -7.62
CA TYR A 36 -1.25 -1.28 -8.08
C TYR A 36 -1.65 -0.41 -6.91
N TRP A 37 -0.89 0.65 -6.71
CA TRP A 37 -1.16 1.65 -5.68
C TRP A 37 -1.71 2.89 -6.35
N LYS A 38 -2.89 3.31 -5.91
CA LYS A 38 -3.56 4.51 -6.40
C LYS A 38 -3.80 5.43 -5.23
N LYS A 39 -3.43 6.69 -5.40
CA LYS A 39 -3.76 7.76 -4.47
C LYS A 39 -5.00 8.47 -5.02
N ASP A 40 -6.08 8.59 -4.25
CA ASP A 40 -7.31 9.18 -4.80
C ASP A 40 -7.14 10.64 -5.24
N THR A 41 -6.24 11.39 -4.60
CA THR A 41 -5.92 12.77 -4.94
C THR A 41 -5.01 12.92 -6.17
N ASN A 42 -4.41 11.82 -6.65
CA ASN A 42 -3.51 11.82 -7.79
C ASN A 42 -3.83 10.61 -8.66
N SER A 43 -4.47 10.81 -9.81
CA SER A 43 -4.89 9.73 -10.74
C SER A 43 -3.76 8.86 -11.31
N THR A 44 -2.55 8.96 -10.76
CA THR A 44 -1.39 8.14 -11.05
C THR A 44 -1.49 6.80 -10.34
N GLU A 45 -1.44 5.73 -11.11
CA GLU A 45 -1.28 4.37 -10.61
C GLU A 45 0.21 4.02 -10.63
N ILE A 46 0.72 3.53 -9.50
CA ILE A 46 2.10 3.07 -9.37
C ILE A 46 2.06 1.55 -9.26
N GLU A 47 2.64 0.87 -10.26
CA GLU A 47 2.90 -0.57 -10.18
C GLU A 47 4.11 -0.81 -9.29
N MET A 48 3.95 -1.65 -8.26
CA MET A 48 5.06 -2.05 -7.41
C MET A 48 5.25 -3.55 -7.43
N ALA A 49 6.51 -3.97 -7.38
CA ALA A 49 6.86 -5.36 -7.23
C ALA A 49 6.32 -5.89 -5.91
N ALA A 50 5.75 -7.10 -5.96
CA ALA A 50 5.41 -7.82 -4.76
C ALA A 50 6.68 -8.36 -4.07
N ASN A 51 6.56 -8.69 -2.79
CA ASN A 51 7.62 -9.34 -2.00
C ASN A 51 7.89 -10.78 -2.48
N SER A 52 8.87 -11.47 -1.86
CA SER A 52 9.35 -12.78 -2.32
C SER A 52 8.28 -13.88 -2.38
N ASP A 53 7.21 -13.77 -1.59
CA ASP A 53 6.08 -14.71 -1.59
C ASP A 53 4.93 -14.27 -2.52
N ASN A 54 5.13 -13.17 -3.26
CA ASN A 54 4.18 -12.49 -4.15
C ASN A 54 2.77 -12.31 -3.55
N SER A 55 2.73 -12.26 -2.22
CA SER A 55 1.50 -12.20 -1.44
C SER A 55 1.34 -10.84 -0.78
N SER A 56 2.38 -9.99 -0.76
CA SER A 56 2.31 -8.65 -0.20
C SER A 56 3.09 -7.61 -1.01
N SER A 57 2.62 -6.36 -0.97
CA SER A 57 3.31 -5.17 -1.50
C SER A 57 3.33 -4.07 -0.46
N TYR A 58 4.34 -3.20 -0.49
CA TYR A 58 4.57 -2.14 0.49
C TYR A 58 4.69 -0.77 -0.19
N TYR A 59 3.94 0.22 0.27
CA TYR A 59 4.01 1.61 -0.18
C TYR A 59 4.41 2.54 0.94
N ASN A 60 5.47 3.31 0.75
CA ASN A 60 5.99 4.21 1.77
C ASN A 60 5.62 5.66 1.48
N ILE A 61 4.99 6.31 2.46
CA ILE A 61 4.64 7.72 2.45
C ILE A 61 5.61 8.44 3.39
N THR A 62 6.55 9.19 2.81
CA THR A 62 7.59 9.90 3.55
C THR A 62 8.02 11.19 2.83
N PRO A 63 7.83 12.37 3.42
CA PRO A 63 6.99 12.65 4.59
C PRO A 63 5.49 12.64 4.24
N VAL A 64 4.65 12.32 5.21
CA VAL A 64 3.18 12.52 5.09
C VAL A 64 2.88 14.01 4.94
N SER A 65 1.98 14.34 4.00
CA SER A 65 1.54 15.69 3.65
C SER A 65 0.01 15.82 3.72
N VAL A 66 -0.50 17.06 3.72
CA VAL A 66 -1.95 17.33 3.67
C VAL A 66 -2.64 16.79 2.41
N SER A 67 -1.88 16.45 1.36
CA SER A 67 -2.43 15.87 0.13
C SER A 67 -2.67 14.36 0.22
N ASP A 68 -2.22 13.71 1.30
CA ASP A 68 -2.34 12.27 1.55
C ASP A 68 -3.61 11.89 2.32
N GLY A 69 -4.40 12.87 2.76
CA GLY A 69 -5.71 12.70 3.37
C GLY A 69 -6.88 12.84 2.41
#